data_AF-A0A931BVC6-F1
#
_entry.id   AF-A0A931BVC6-F1
#
_cell.length_a   1.000
_cell.length_b   1.000
_cell.length_c   1.000
_cell.angle_alpha   90.00
_cell.angle_beta   90.00
_cell.angle_gamma   90.00
#
_symmetry.space_group_name_H-M   'P 1'
#
loop_
_entity.id
_entity.type
_entity.pdbx_description
1 polymer ?
#
loop_
_entity_poly.entity_id
_entity_poly.type
_entity_poly.pdbx_seq_one_letter_code
_entity_poly.pdbx_strand_id
1 'polypeptide(L)'
;MKFDVKVRHLVIVLGLIILVIPPLLKLPAISKFFDFSSAGQVGDTIGGITAPFINAIGAILVFLAFKEQIKANNLIKEQQLFQHIQEQIHRLEDNFIDLSKVNDSIYFDIRESSKLLNNFDKGVQKSYFIRKSALNKALYTTTVFELTADIINKMESNKDFLFKKLKMVYLIIYQDKYQNLDKYLKGLMHMESSTKALEADLMLIIKGLEEKFGSN
;
A
#
# COMPACT_ATOMS: atom_id res chain seq x y z
N MET A 1 -28.03 9.24 4.73
CA MET A 1 -27.48 8.18 5.61
C MET A 1 -28.26 8.19 6.93
N LYS A 2 -29.36 7.44 7.03
CA LYS A 2 -30.20 7.33 8.24
C LYS A 2 -30.81 5.93 8.35
N PHE A 3 -29.97 4.93 8.58
CA PHE A 3 -30.38 3.59 8.98
C PHE A 3 -29.53 3.17 10.18
N ASP A 4 -29.83 3.67 11.38
CA ASP A 4 -29.09 3.19 12.57
C ASP A 4 -29.93 3.02 13.83
N VAL A 5 -31.09 3.67 13.94
CA VAL A 5 -31.90 3.59 15.16
C VAL A 5 -33.05 2.57 15.06
N LYS A 6 -33.66 2.34 13.89
CA LYS A 6 -34.83 1.43 13.79
C LYS A 6 -34.46 -0.06 13.79
N VAL A 7 -33.36 -0.44 13.15
CA VAL A 7 -32.94 -1.85 13.02
C VAL A 7 -32.42 -2.38 14.34
N ARG A 8 -31.62 -1.60 15.08
CA ARG A 8 -31.08 -2.02 16.38
C ARG A 8 -32.18 -2.33 17.40
N HIS A 9 -33.19 -1.46 17.53
CA HIS A 9 -34.32 -1.72 18.44
C HIS A 9 -35.16 -2.90 17.98
N LEU A 10 -35.34 -3.10 16.68
CA LEU A 10 -36.06 -4.26 16.15
C LEU A 10 -35.33 -5.57 16.44
N VAL A 11 -33.99 -5.61 16.29
CA VAL A 11 -33.17 -6.78 16.63
C VAL A 11 -33.22 -7.06 18.14
N ILE A 12 -33.17 -6.03 18.99
CA ILE A 12 -33.27 -6.19 20.45
C ILE A 12 -34.66 -6.73 20.84
N VAL A 13 -35.73 -6.16 20.29
CA VAL A 13 -37.11 -6.60 20.58
C VAL A 13 -37.32 -8.03 20.08
N LEU A 14 -36.85 -8.38 18.89
CA LEU A 14 -36.94 -9.74 18.36
C LEU A 14 -36.15 -10.73 19.21
N GLY A 15 -34.95 -10.35 19.66
CA GLY A 15 -34.16 -11.16 20.59
C GLY A 15 -34.84 -11.38 21.94
N LEU A 16 -35.49 -10.34 22.48
CA LEU A 16 -36.27 -10.42 23.72
C LEU A 16 -37.49 -11.34 23.58
N ILE A 17 -38.20 -11.25 22.47
CA ILE A 17 -39.33 -12.11 22.11
C ILE A 17 -38.89 -13.58 22.06
N ILE A 18 -37.78 -13.88 21.37
CA ILE A 18 -37.23 -15.24 21.25
C ILE A 18 -36.81 -15.80 22.62
N LEU A 19 -36.30 -14.97 23.53
CA LEU A 19 -35.85 -15.41 24.85
C LEU A 19 -37.01 -15.64 25.83
N VAL A 20 -38.01 -14.76 25.83
CA VAL A 20 -39.06 -14.69 26.87
C VAL A 20 -40.29 -15.55 26.53
N ILE A 21 -40.62 -15.72 25.26
CA ILE A 21 -41.82 -16.49 24.85
C ILE A 21 -41.71 -17.99 25.17
N PRO A 22 -40.61 -18.71 24.86
CA PRO A 22 -40.54 -20.15 25.12
C PRO A 22 -40.77 -20.58 26.58
N PRO A 23 -40.23 -19.90 27.61
CA PRO A 23 -40.55 -20.24 29.00
C PRO A 23 -41.99 -19.86 29.40
N LEU A 24 -42.56 -18.77 28.86
CA LEU A 24 -43.95 -18.39 29.11
C LEU A 24 -44.95 -19.43 28.60
N LEU A 25 -44.65 -20.06 27.46
CA LEU A 25 -45.48 -21.12 26.87
C LEU A 25 -45.46 -22.45 27.64
N LYS A 26 -44.56 -22.61 28.62
CA LYS A 26 -44.46 -23.81 29.49
C LYS A 26 -45.20 -23.66 30.82
N LEU A 27 -45.80 -22.50 31.09
CA LEU A 27 -46.60 -22.28 32.30
C LEU A 27 -47.94 -23.04 32.21
N PRO A 28 -48.53 -23.47 33.34
CA PRO A 28 -49.80 -24.20 33.35
C PRO A 28 -50.91 -23.38 32.68
N ALA A 29 -51.63 -24.02 31.75
CA ALA A 29 -52.62 -23.36 30.92
C ALA A 29 -53.81 -22.83 31.72
N ILE A 30 -54.19 -21.57 31.49
CA ILE A 30 -55.30 -20.88 32.18
C ILE A 30 -56.67 -21.34 31.63
N SER A 31 -56.69 -22.00 30.46
CA SER A 31 -57.89 -22.51 29.79
C SER A 31 -57.54 -23.73 28.93
N LYS A 32 -58.47 -24.69 28.77
CA LYS A 32 -58.33 -25.85 27.86
C LYS A 32 -58.04 -25.46 26.41
N PHE A 33 -58.40 -24.24 26.00
CA PHE A 33 -58.12 -23.71 24.65
C PHE A 33 -56.64 -23.31 24.45
N PHE A 34 -55.90 -23.11 25.55
CA PHE A 34 -54.47 -22.79 25.58
C PHE A 34 -53.64 -23.93 26.20
N ASP A 35 -54.20 -25.16 26.21
CA ASP A 35 -53.49 -26.35 26.67
C ASP A 35 -52.56 -26.87 25.57
N PHE A 36 -51.30 -26.42 25.63
CA PHE A 36 -50.25 -26.81 24.69
C PHE A 36 -49.53 -28.11 25.10
N SER A 37 -50.09 -28.92 26.02
CA SER A 37 -49.48 -30.19 26.45
C SER A 37 -49.24 -31.19 25.30
N SER A 38 -50.05 -31.14 24.23
CA SER A 38 -49.87 -31.92 22.99
C SER A 38 -49.17 -31.15 21.85
N ALA A 39 -48.89 -29.85 22.05
CA ALA A 39 -48.29 -28.99 21.03
C ALA A 39 -46.82 -29.33 20.74
N GLY A 40 -46.15 -30.09 21.62
CA GLY A 40 -44.81 -30.61 21.37
C GLY A 40 -44.74 -31.42 20.07
N GLN A 41 -45.71 -32.31 19.82
CA GLN A 41 -45.71 -33.17 18.63
C GLN A 41 -45.99 -32.39 17.32
N VAL A 42 -46.82 -31.35 17.39
CA VAL A 42 -47.06 -30.43 16.27
C VAL A 42 -45.83 -29.55 16.03
N GLY A 43 -45.21 -29.05 17.10
CA GLY A 43 -43.95 -28.30 17.05
C GLY A 43 -42.79 -29.12 16.49
N ASP A 44 -42.69 -30.40 16.83
CA ASP A 44 -41.68 -31.32 16.31
C ASP A 44 -41.89 -31.61 14.82
N THR A 45 -43.15 -31.71 14.38
CA THR A 45 -43.49 -31.93 12.95
C THR A 45 -43.21 -30.67 12.13
N ILE A 46 -43.63 -29.49 12.62
CA ILE A 46 -43.35 -28.21 11.97
C ILE A 46 -41.84 -27.96 11.98
N GLY A 47 -41.16 -28.15 13.11
CA GLY A 47 -39.71 -28.01 13.24
C GLY A 47 -38.96 -28.96 12.32
N GLY A 48 -39.36 -30.24 12.25
CA GLY A 48 -38.74 -31.24 11.38
C GLY A 48 -38.90 -30.93 9.89
N ILE A 49 -40.06 -30.42 9.46
CA ILE A 49 -40.29 -30.03 8.06
C ILE A 49 -39.62 -28.70 7.74
N THR A 50 -39.70 -27.70 8.62
CA THR A 50 -39.21 -26.34 8.35
C THR A 50 -37.71 -26.19 8.53
N ALA A 51 -37.08 -26.97 9.42
CA ALA A 51 -35.65 -26.85 9.71
C ALA A 51 -34.76 -27.03 8.47
N PRO A 52 -34.96 -28.03 7.58
CA PRO A 52 -34.18 -28.13 6.34
C PRO A 52 -34.30 -26.89 5.44
N PHE A 53 -35.49 -26.29 5.32
CA PHE A 53 -35.69 -25.09 4.50
C PHE A 53 -35.06 -23.85 5.14
N ILE A 54 -35.22 -23.67 6.45
CA ILE A 54 -34.59 -22.56 7.20
C ILE A 54 -33.07 -22.70 7.11
N ASN A 55 -32.52 -23.90 7.28
CA ASN A 55 -31.10 -24.17 7.16
C ASN A 55 -30.60 -23.91 5.73
N ALA A 56 -31.34 -24.30 4.70
CA ALA A 56 -30.99 -24.03 3.30
C ALA A 56 -30.99 -22.52 3.00
N ILE A 57 -32.02 -21.79 3.44
CA ILE A 57 -32.07 -20.33 3.31
C ILE A 57 -30.92 -19.69 4.08
N GLY A 58 -30.64 -20.14 5.30
CA GLY A 58 -29.51 -19.69 6.11
C GLY A 58 -28.17 -19.88 5.40
N ALA A 59 -27.93 -21.05 4.83
CA ALA A 59 -26.71 -21.34 4.07
C ALA A 59 -26.58 -20.43 2.82
N ILE A 60 -27.67 -20.19 2.09
CA ILE A 60 -27.69 -19.28 0.94
C ILE A 60 -27.36 -17.84 1.39
N LEU A 61 -27.98 -17.36 2.46
CA LEU A 61 -27.72 -16.02 2.98
C LEU A 61 -26.27 -15.85 3.45
N VAL A 62 -25.71 -16.86 4.12
CA VAL A 62 -24.30 -16.86 4.53
C VAL A 62 -23.38 -16.82 3.31
N PHE A 63 -23.66 -17.61 2.28
CA PHE A 63 -22.89 -17.58 1.03
C PHE A 63 -22.92 -16.21 0.36
N LEU A 64 -24.10 -15.58 0.27
CA LEU A 64 -24.24 -14.23 -0.28
C LEU A 64 -23.48 -13.18 0.54
N ALA A 65 -23.54 -13.29 1.87
CA ALA A 65 -22.79 -12.41 2.76
C ALA A 65 -21.28 -12.54 2.55
N PHE A 66 -20.75 -13.76 2.45
CA PHE A 66 -19.34 -13.99 2.17
C PHE A 66 -18.92 -13.44 0.81
N LYS A 67 -19.76 -13.57 -0.21
CA LYS A 67 -19.49 -13.01 -1.54
C LYS A 67 -19.33 -11.49 -1.49
N GLU A 68 -20.24 -10.78 -0.83
CA GLU A 68 -20.13 -9.32 -0.68
C GLU A 68 -18.96 -8.91 0.22
N GLN A 69 -18.63 -9.69 1.25
CA GLN A 69 -17.43 -9.46 2.08
C GLN A 69 -16.14 -9.57 1.25
N ILE A 70 -16.02 -10.57 0.37
CA ILE A 70 -14.85 -10.71 -0.51
C ILE A 70 -14.73 -9.48 -1.43
N LYS A 71 -15.84 -9.03 -2.01
CA LYS A 71 -15.87 -7.83 -2.85
C LYS A 71 -15.45 -6.58 -2.08
N ALA A 72 -15.97 -6.39 -0.87
CA ALA A 72 -15.58 -5.27 0.00
C ALA A 72 -14.08 -5.32 0.36
N ASN A 73 -13.54 -6.50 0.67
CA ASN A 73 -12.13 -6.68 0.99
C ASN A 73 -11.23 -6.32 -0.20
N ASN A 74 -11.63 -6.64 -1.43
CA ASN A 74 -10.87 -6.27 -2.63
C ASN A 74 -10.86 -4.74 -2.83
N LEU A 75 -12.01 -4.07 -2.66
CA LEU A 75 -12.10 -2.61 -2.72
C LEU A 75 -11.24 -1.94 -1.65
N ILE A 76 -11.24 -2.46 -0.42
CA ILE A 76 -10.40 -1.93 0.67
C ILE A 76 -8.91 -2.07 0.32
N LYS A 77 -8.48 -3.24 -0.18
CA LYS A 77 -7.09 -3.46 -0.60
C LYS A 77 -6.66 -2.47 -1.68
N GLU A 78 -7.52 -2.25 -2.68
CA GLU A 78 -7.24 -1.30 -3.76
C GLU A 78 -7.14 0.14 -3.22
N GLN A 79 -8.03 0.54 -2.31
CA GLN A 79 -8.00 1.85 -1.68
C GLN A 79 -6.74 2.04 -0.82
N GLN A 80 -6.33 1.03 -0.05
CA GLN A 80 -5.10 1.06 0.74
C GLN A 80 -3.87 1.21 -0.16
N LEU A 81 -3.83 0.50 -1.28
CA LEU A 81 -2.74 0.58 -2.25
C LEU A 81 -2.67 1.99 -2.86
N PHE A 82 -3.82 2.53 -3.27
CA PHE A 82 -3.91 3.89 -3.79
C PHE A 82 -3.41 4.92 -2.78
N GLN A 83 -3.85 4.84 -1.52
CA GLN A 83 -3.40 5.72 -0.44
C GLN A 83 -1.89 5.63 -0.20
N HIS A 84 -1.35 4.40 -0.15
CA HIS A 84 0.09 4.19 0.05
C HIS A 84 0.92 4.81 -1.08
N ILE A 85 0.49 4.65 -2.35
CA ILE A 85 1.16 5.27 -3.49
C ILE A 85 1.09 6.80 -3.41
N GLN A 86 -0.09 7.35 -3.08
CA GLN A 86 -0.23 8.80 -2.92
C GLN A 86 0.70 9.34 -1.84
N GLU A 87 0.86 8.62 -0.72
CA GLU A 87 1.81 8.98 0.33
C GLU A 87 3.26 8.93 -0.18
N GLN A 88 3.68 7.90 -0.92
CA GLN A 88 5.03 7.85 -1.50
C GLN A 88 5.28 8.99 -2.49
N ILE A 89 4.30 9.29 -3.35
CA ILE A 89 4.39 10.43 -4.27
C ILE A 89 4.48 11.75 -3.48
N HIS A 90 3.69 11.91 -2.42
CA HIS A 90 3.71 13.12 -1.60
C HIS A 90 5.06 13.31 -0.90
N ARG A 91 5.66 12.24 -0.37
CA ARG A 91 7.02 12.29 0.17
C ARG A 91 8.03 12.78 -0.87
N LEU A 92 7.95 12.27 -2.11
CA LEU A 92 8.79 12.73 -3.22
C LEU A 92 8.53 14.20 -3.57
N GLU A 93 7.27 14.64 -3.59
CA GLU A 93 6.90 16.05 -3.78
C GLU A 93 7.54 16.96 -2.71
N ASP A 94 7.54 16.51 -1.46
CA ASP A 94 8.18 17.23 -0.34
C ASP A 94 9.70 17.22 -0.41
N ASN A 95 10.30 16.56 -1.42
CA ASN A 95 11.74 16.42 -1.58
C ASN A 95 12.39 15.92 -0.27
N PHE A 96 11.77 14.90 0.35
CA PHE A 96 12.08 14.42 1.70
C PHE A 96 13.58 14.10 1.92
N ILE A 97 14.29 13.75 0.85
CA ILE A 97 15.74 13.85 0.76
C ILE A 97 16.07 14.97 -0.23
N ASP A 98 16.71 16.00 0.30
CA ASP A 98 17.17 17.12 -0.50
C ASP A 98 18.34 16.69 -1.40
N LEU A 99 17.99 16.24 -2.61
CA LEU A 99 18.95 15.72 -3.58
C LEU A 99 19.92 16.81 -4.08
N SER A 100 19.56 18.10 -3.96
CA SER A 100 20.50 19.19 -4.24
C SER A 100 21.65 19.18 -3.23
N LYS A 101 21.35 19.04 -1.94
CA LYS A 101 22.40 18.89 -0.90
C LYS A 101 23.25 17.63 -1.10
N VAL A 102 22.64 16.56 -1.61
CA VAL A 102 23.38 15.33 -1.96
C VAL A 102 24.35 15.59 -3.12
N ASN A 103 23.90 16.27 -4.17
CA ASN A 103 24.75 16.68 -5.28
C ASN A 103 25.90 17.58 -4.82
N ASP A 104 25.62 18.58 -3.98
CA ASP A 104 26.65 19.47 -3.42
C ASP A 104 27.68 18.69 -2.60
N SER A 105 27.22 17.74 -1.78
CA SER A 105 28.08 16.87 -0.98
C SER A 105 28.99 16.01 -1.85
N ILE A 106 28.46 15.39 -2.90
CA ILE A 106 29.22 14.54 -3.81
C ILE A 106 30.22 15.38 -4.60
N TYR A 107 29.79 16.52 -5.14
CA TYR A 107 30.66 17.45 -5.84
C TYR A 107 31.82 17.93 -4.96
N PHE A 108 31.53 18.28 -3.71
CA PHE A 108 32.57 18.67 -2.74
C PHE A 108 33.57 17.55 -2.50
N ASP A 109 33.10 16.32 -2.23
CA ASP A 109 33.94 15.16 -1.98
C ASP A 109 34.88 14.86 -3.18
N ILE A 110 34.35 14.95 -4.41
CA ILE A 110 35.10 14.80 -5.66
C ILE A 110 36.15 15.91 -5.81
N ARG A 111 35.75 17.16 -5.57
CA ARG A 111 36.62 18.34 -5.72
C ARG A 111 37.79 18.29 -4.74
N GLU A 112 37.53 17.96 -3.48
CA GLU A 112 38.57 17.83 -2.46
C GLU A 112 39.52 16.67 -2.80
N SER A 113 38.98 15.52 -3.22
CA SER A 113 39.80 14.40 -3.71
C SER A 113 40.70 14.84 -4.88
N SER A 114 40.15 15.59 -5.83
CA SER A 114 40.90 16.08 -7.00
C SER A 114 42.04 17.04 -6.63
N LYS A 115 41.82 17.94 -5.65
CA LYS A 115 42.87 18.83 -5.14
C LYS A 115 44.02 18.05 -4.53
N LEU A 116 43.71 17.04 -3.71
CA LEU A 116 44.71 16.19 -3.09
C LEU A 116 45.54 15.48 -4.16
N LEU A 117 44.87 14.86 -5.15
CA LEU A 117 45.52 14.11 -6.23
C LEU A 117 46.43 14.96 -7.13
N ASN A 118 46.12 16.24 -7.35
CA ASN A 118 46.96 17.12 -8.15
C ASN A 118 48.29 17.50 -7.45
N ASN A 119 48.39 17.28 -6.15
CA ASN A 119 49.62 17.48 -5.38
C ASN A 119 50.49 16.22 -5.30
N PHE A 120 50.05 15.08 -5.85
CA PHE A 120 50.80 13.83 -5.89
C PHE A 120 51.48 13.60 -7.25
N ASP A 121 52.62 12.90 -7.21
CA ASP A 121 53.43 12.57 -8.38
C ASP A 121 52.66 11.75 -9.43
N LYS A 122 53.06 11.89 -10.71
CA LYS A 122 52.36 11.30 -11.88
C LYS A 122 52.23 9.77 -11.87
N GLY A 123 52.90 9.07 -10.95
CA GLY A 123 52.88 7.61 -10.80
C GLY A 123 51.93 7.06 -9.72
N VAL A 124 51.25 7.91 -8.95
CA VAL A 124 50.34 7.46 -7.89
C VAL A 124 48.97 7.11 -8.46
N GLN A 125 48.45 5.93 -8.11
CA GLN A 125 47.10 5.52 -8.48
C GLN A 125 46.09 6.51 -7.90
N LYS A 126 45.37 7.21 -8.78
CA LYS A 126 44.41 8.24 -8.40
C LYS A 126 43.12 7.59 -7.92
N SER A 127 42.85 7.69 -6.61
CA SER A 127 41.57 7.32 -6.02
C SER A 127 40.79 8.55 -5.59
N TYR A 128 39.47 8.47 -5.67
CA TYR A 128 38.57 9.47 -5.10
C TYR A 128 37.79 8.87 -3.95
N PHE A 129 37.27 9.75 -3.11
CA PHE A 129 36.40 9.38 -2.01
C PHE A 129 35.05 10.07 -2.21
N ILE A 130 33.97 9.30 -2.14
CA ILE A 130 32.62 9.81 -1.95
C ILE A 130 32.09 9.22 -0.66
N ARG A 131 31.46 10.04 0.19
CA ARG A 131 30.80 9.54 1.39
C ARG A 131 29.65 8.61 1.02
N LYS A 132 29.70 7.37 1.51
CA LYS A 132 28.63 6.37 1.37
C LYS A 132 27.25 6.90 1.76
N SER A 133 27.16 7.78 2.76
CA SER A 133 25.89 8.37 3.18
C SER A 133 25.23 9.24 2.11
N ALA A 134 26.01 9.92 1.28
CA ALA A 134 25.48 10.71 0.16
C ALA A 134 24.93 9.80 -0.94
N LEU A 135 25.69 8.77 -1.33
CA LEU A 135 25.26 7.78 -2.31
C LEU A 135 24.02 7.02 -1.84
N ASN A 136 23.99 6.58 -0.58
CA ASN A 136 22.83 5.86 -0.02
C ASN A 136 21.57 6.72 -0.01
N LYS A 137 21.68 8.04 0.22
CA LYS A 137 20.55 8.96 0.12
C LYS A 137 20.03 9.05 -1.31
N ALA A 138 20.92 9.21 -2.29
CA ALA A 138 20.54 9.21 -3.70
C ALA A 138 19.88 7.88 -4.09
N LEU A 139 20.50 6.74 -3.74
CA LEU A 139 19.99 5.40 -4.00
C LEU A 139 18.62 5.17 -3.38
N TYR A 140 18.40 5.65 -2.14
CA TYR A 140 17.10 5.54 -1.51
C TYR A 140 16.03 6.30 -2.30
N THR A 141 16.30 7.53 -2.74
CA THR A 141 15.33 8.30 -3.54
C THR A 141 15.01 7.63 -4.87
N THR A 142 16.02 7.13 -5.58
CA THR A 142 15.80 6.46 -6.87
C THR A 142 15.03 5.15 -6.70
N THR A 143 15.33 4.39 -5.64
CA THR A 143 14.62 3.16 -5.30
C THR A 143 13.15 3.44 -4.95
N VAL A 144 12.86 4.52 -4.23
CA VAL A 144 11.46 4.92 -3.94
C VAL A 144 10.70 5.20 -5.24
N PHE A 145 11.32 5.87 -6.22
CA PHE A 145 10.70 6.04 -7.54
C PHE A 145 10.40 4.71 -8.23
N GLU A 146 11.37 3.79 -8.29
CA GLU A 146 11.19 2.50 -8.95
C GLU A 146 10.09 1.67 -8.28
N LEU A 147 10.16 1.50 -6.96
CA LEU A 147 9.16 0.73 -6.22
C LEU A 147 7.77 1.34 -6.37
N THR A 148 7.65 2.67 -6.30
CA THR A 148 6.35 3.34 -6.50
C THR A 148 5.82 3.08 -7.90
N ALA A 149 6.66 3.14 -8.93
CA ALA A 149 6.27 2.83 -10.30
C ALA A 149 5.82 1.37 -10.46
N ASP A 150 6.52 0.44 -9.83
CA ASP A 150 6.22 -1.00 -9.90
C ASP A 150 4.93 -1.35 -9.17
N ILE A 151 4.65 -0.68 -8.04
CA ILE A 151 3.39 -0.80 -7.33
C ILE A 151 2.24 -0.25 -8.20
N ILE A 152 2.41 0.93 -8.80
CA ILE A 152 1.43 1.51 -9.74
C ILE A 152 1.15 0.54 -10.90
N ASN A 153 2.18 -0.13 -11.42
CA ASN A 153 2.02 -1.06 -12.53
C ASN A 153 1.16 -2.28 -12.21
N LYS A 154 1.04 -2.65 -10.93
CA LYS A 154 0.22 -3.76 -10.43
C LYS A 154 -1.23 -3.35 -10.11
N MET A 155 -1.59 -2.08 -10.25
CA MET A 155 -2.94 -1.61 -9.97
C MET A 155 -3.92 -1.93 -11.10
N GLU A 156 -5.14 -2.30 -10.74
CA GLU A 156 -6.25 -2.51 -11.68
C GLU A 156 -6.88 -1.18 -12.13
N SER A 157 -7.12 -0.25 -11.20
CA SER A 157 -7.64 1.08 -11.50
C SER A 157 -6.62 2.20 -11.23
N ASN A 158 -6.87 3.40 -11.78
CA ASN A 158 -6.12 4.63 -11.54
C ASN A 158 -4.62 4.61 -11.88
N LYS A 159 -4.13 3.52 -12.49
CA LYS A 159 -2.72 3.33 -12.88
C LYS A 159 -2.18 4.52 -13.68
N ASP A 160 -2.86 4.89 -14.76
CA ASP A 160 -2.39 5.96 -15.66
C ASP A 160 -2.32 7.32 -14.95
N PHE A 161 -3.30 7.61 -14.11
CA PHE A 161 -3.34 8.84 -13.32
C PHE A 161 -2.15 8.92 -12.36
N LEU A 162 -1.93 7.85 -11.58
CA LEU A 162 -0.83 7.81 -10.61
C LEU A 162 0.54 7.80 -11.28
N PHE A 163 0.68 7.06 -12.38
CA PHE A 163 1.93 7.02 -13.15
C PHE A 163 2.25 8.40 -13.73
N LYS A 164 1.24 9.09 -14.29
CA LYS A 164 1.40 10.47 -14.78
C LYS A 164 1.79 11.41 -13.64
N LYS A 165 1.17 11.28 -12.46
CA LYS A 165 1.53 12.10 -11.29
C LYS A 165 2.99 11.85 -10.89
N LEU A 166 3.41 10.59 -10.74
CA LEU A 166 4.80 10.23 -10.42
C LEU A 166 5.79 10.75 -11.46
N LYS A 167 5.45 10.62 -12.76
CA LYS A 167 6.26 11.17 -13.86
C LYS A 167 6.41 12.68 -13.76
N MET A 168 5.34 13.42 -13.45
CA MET A 168 5.43 14.88 -13.28
C MET A 168 6.36 15.27 -12.13
N VAL A 169 6.31 14.54 -11.00
CA VAL A 169 7.22 14.75 -9.87
C VAL A 169 8.67 14.51 -10.29
N TYR A 170 8.93 13.43 -11.03
CA TYR A 170 10.27 13.16 -11.58
C TYR A 170 10.75 14.31 -12.46
N LEU A 171 9.97 14.69 -13.48
CA LEU A 171 10.34 15.72 -14.45
C LEU A 171 10.56 17.10 -13.81
N ILE A 172 9.69 17.51 -12.89
CA ILE A 172 9.75 18.86 -12.31
C ILE A 172 10.82 18.95 -11.21
N ILE A 173 10.93 17.96 -10.34
CA ILE A 173 11.69 18.08 -9.09
C ILE A 173 13.05 17.39 -9.17
N TYR A 174 13.16 16.31 -9.95
CA TYR A 174 14.27 15.37 -9.82
C TYR A 174 15.11 15.18 -11.09
N GLN A 175 14.55 15.35 -12.29
CA GLN A 175 15.24 15.08 -13.55
C GLN A 175 16.61 15.74 -13.62
N ASP A 176 16.66 17.08 -13.49
CA ASP A 176 17.91 17.83 -13.55
C ASP A 176 18.90 17.41 -12.45
N LYS A 177 18.39 17.07 -11.26
CA LYS A 177 19.21 16.66 -10.12
C LYS A 177 19.86 15.30 -10.38
N TYR A 178 19.12 14.35 -10.94
CA TYR A 178 19.66 13.04 -11.31
C TYR A 178 20.61 13.13 -12.51
N GLN A 179 20.32 13.96 -13.50
CA GLN A 179 21.23 14.19 -14.63
C GLN A 179 22.58 14.77 -14.17
N ASN A 180 22.55 15.73 -13.24
CA ASN A 180 23.78 16.27 -12.65
C ASN A 180 24.55 15.20 -11.88
N LEU A 181 23.84 14.36 -11.12
CA LEU A 181 24.45 13.28 -10.37
C LEU A 181 25.09 12.23 -11.30
N ASP A 182 24.36 11.77 -12.31
CA ASP A 182 24.87 10.84 -13.32
C ASP A 182 26.09 11.41 -14.06
N LYS A 183 26.09 12.70 -14.40
CA LYS A 183 27.26 13.38 -14.97
C LYS A 183 28.48 13.32 -14.05
N TYR A 184 28.30 13.56 -12.75
CA TYR A 184 29.40 13.46 -11.78
C TYR A 184 29.95 12.04 -11.70
N LEU A 185 29.07 11.03 -11.60
CA LEU A 185 29.47 9.63 -11.47
C LEU A 185 30.15 9.11 -12.75
N LYS A 186 29.64 9.48 -13.94
CA LYS A 186 30.27 9.15 -15.24
C LYS A 186 31.70 9.68 -15.34
N GLY A 187 31.96 10.87 -14.82
CA GLY A 187 33.31 11.46 -14.77
C GLY A 187 34.32 10.65 -13.95
N LEU A 188 33.85 9.74 -13.08
CA LEU A 188 34.67 8.99 -12.15
C LEU A 188 34.84 7.50 -12.53
N MET A 189 34.20 7.02 -13.60
CA MET A 189 34.16 5.60 -13.95
C MET A 189 35.55 4.95 -14.12
N HIS A 190 36.54 5.74 -14.56
CA HIS A 190 37.92 5.28 -14.78
C HIS A 190 38.81 5.39 -13.55
N MET A 191 38.30 5.92 -12.44
CA MET A 191 39.04 6.14 -11.20
C MET A 191 38.70 5.05 -10.17
N GLU A 192 39.63 4.77 -9.26
CA GLU A 192 39.40 3.81 -8.18
C GLU A 192 38.66 4.45 -7.00
N SER A 193 37.72 3.71 -6.41
CA SER A 193 36.91 4.17 -5.28
C SER A 193 36.39 3.01 -4.45
N SER A 194 36.37 3.22 -3.14
CA SER A 194 35.79 2.29 -2.17
C SER A 194 34.26 2.13 -2.30
N THR A 195 33.61 3.00 -3.09
CA THR A 195 32.15 3.02 -3.30
C THR A 195 31.72 2.69 -4.71
N LYS A 196 32.65 2.25 -5.57
CA LYS A 196 32.43 1.98 -7.00
C LYS A 196 31.20 1.13 -7.34
N ALA A 197 30.90 0.12 -6.51
CA ALA A 197 29.70 -0.72 -6.70
C ALA A 197 28.40 0.08 -6.51
N LEU A 198 28.31 0.88 -5.43
CA LEU A 198 27.13 1.72 -5.16
C LEU A 198 26.94 2.79 -6.22
N GLU A 199 28.04 3.31 -6.76
CA GLU A 199 28.03 4.30 -7.83
C GLU A 199 27.49 3.70 -9.14
N ALA A 200 27.94 2.49 -9.49
CA ALA A 200 27.46 1.76 -10.65
C ALA A 200 25.95 1.42 -10.53
N ASP A 201 25.53 0.93 -9.36
CA ASP A 201 24.11 0.63 -9.08
C ASP A 201 23.25 1.89 -9.22
N LEU A 202 23.71 3.00 -8.63
CA LEU A 202 23.01 4.28 -8.70
C LEU A 202 22.89 4.79 -10.13
N MET A 203 23.96 4.72 -10.93
CA MET A 203 23.94 5.09 -12.34
C MET A 203 22.95 4.24 -13.14
N LEU A 204 22.92 2.92 -12.90
CA LEU A 204 22.01 2.00 -13.57
C LEU A 204 20.55 2.35 -13.27
N ILE A 205 20.23 2.60 -12.00
CA ILE A 205 18.87 2.98 -11.60
C ILE A 205 18.50 4.36 -12.17
N ILE A 206 19.40 5.35 -12.12
CA ILE A 206 19.13 6.67 -12.72
C ILE A 206 18.78 6.53 -14.20
N LYS A 207 19.55 5.73 -14.95
CA LYS A 207 19.27 5.43 -16.36
C LYS A 207 17.89 4.78 -16.55
N GLY A 208 17.55 3.82 -15.69
CA GLY A 208 16.22 3.18 -15.72
C GLY A 208 15.08 4.17 -15.46
N LEU A 209 15.28 5.14 -14.57
CA LEU A 209 14.32 6.23 -14.32
C LEU A 209 14.22 7.19 -15.51
N GLU A 210 15.35 7.54 -16.13
CA GLU A 210 15.37 8.38 -17.34
C GLU A 210 14.62 7.70 -18.50
N GLU A 211 14.82 6.40 -18.71
CA GLU A 211 14.10 5.63 -19.72
C GLU A 211 12.60 5.53 -19.40
N LYS A 212 12.24 5.37 -18.13
CA LYS A 212 10.85 5.18 -17.68
C LYS A 212 10.05 6.49 -17.68
N PHE A 213 10.68 7.60 -17.29
CA PHE A 213 10.00 8.88 -17.01
C PHE A 213 10.43 10.04 -17.88
N GLY A 214 11.57 9.95 -18.56
CA GLY A 214 12.10 11.01 -19.40
C GLY A 214 11.12 11.49 -20.47
N SER A 215 11.37 12.70 -20.95
CA SER A 215 10.73 13.24 -22.15
C SER A 215 11.49 12.70 -23.36
N ASN A 216 10.84 11.86 -24.17
CA ASN A 216 11.24 11.67 -25.57
C ASN A 216 10.98 12.97 -26.35
#